data_AF-A0A8H2WG14-F1
#
_entry.id   AF-A0A8H2WG14-F1
#
_cell.length_a   1.000
_cell.length_b   1.000
_cell.length_c   1.000
_cell.angle_alpha   90.00
_cell.angle_beta   90.00
_cell.angle_gamma   90.00
#
_symmetry.space_group_name_H-M   'P 1'
#
loop_
_entity.id
_entity.type
_entity.pdbx_description
1 polymer ?
#
loop_
_entity_poly.entity_id
_entity_poly.type
_entity_poly.pdbx_seq_one_letter_code
_entity_poly.pdbx_strand_id
1 'polypeptide(L)'
;MLSLRGKTRSFVCGMATAVSRVGDKKVAMSPLEPNNYIKYQCIEDTLTINTDALTCRLNRPLTLSEKILYGHLEDPANQDITRGVSYLKLRPDRVACHDATAQMALLQFMLAGMPTTAAPATVHGDHLIEAQVGGAKDLARTIEINREVYEFLATVSAKYGIGFWKPGSGIIHQIILESCAFPGGLMIGTDSHAPNAGGLGMVACGVGGADAVDAMAGVPWELKCPKVIGVNLTGKIGGWTTPKG
;
A
#
# COMPACT_ATOMS: atom_id res chain seq x y z
N MET A 1 -39.06 -50.71 -44.95
CA MET A 1 -37.72 -50.74 -44.33
C MET A 1 -37.00 -49.44 -44.65
N LEU A 2 -37.04 -48.45 -43.76
CA LEU A 2 -36.19 -47.26 -43.82
C LEU A 2 -35.67 -46.99 -42.39
N SER A 3 -34.36 -47.15 -42.23
CA SER A 3 -33.64 -46.98 -40.96
C SER A 3 -33.27 -45.51 -40.78
N LEU A 4 -33.80 -44.87 -39.74
CA LEU A 4 -33.39 -43.55 -39.27
C LEU A 4 -32.12 -43.70 -38.41
N ARG A 5 -30.96 -43.34 -38.97
CA ARG A 5 -29.71 -43.18 -38.21
C ARG A 5 -29.78 -41.89 -37.39
N GLY A 6 -29.99 -42.02 -36.07
CA GLY A 6 -29.78 -40.94 -35.12
C GLY A 6 -28.29 -40.58 -35.04
N LYS A 7 -27.93 -39.33 -35.35
CA LYS A 7 -26.61 -38.76 -35.04
C LYS A 7 -26.64 -38.26 -33.59
N THR A 8 -26.09 -39.03 -32.67
CA THR A 8 -25.71 -38.56 -31.34
C THR A 8 -24.56 -37.56 -31.49
N ARG A 9 -24.82 -36.27 -31.25
CA ARG A 9 -23.77 -35.28 -31.02
C ARG A 9 -23.17 -35.54 -29.64
N SER A 10 -21.97 -36.11 -29.61
CA SER A 10 -21.13 -36.13 -28.41
C SER A 10 -20.79 -34.69 -28.04
N PHE A 11 -21.29 -34.23 -26.91
CA PHE A 11 -20.74 -33.05 -26.23
C PHE A 11 -19.42 -33.50 -25.60
N VAL A 12 -18.31 -33.26 -26.29
CA VAL A 12 -16.99 -33.28 -25.66
C VAL A 12 -16.94 -32.05 -24.76
N CYS A 13 -17.22 -32.26 -23.47
CA CYS A 13 -16.90 -31.30 -22.43
C CYS A 13 -15.38 -31.15 -22.43
N GLY A 14 -14.87 -30.10 -23.07
CA GLY A 14 -13.45 -29.77 -23.01
C GLY A 14 -13.07 -29.62 -21.55
N MET A 15 -12.10 -30.40 -21.09
CA MET A 15 -11.50 -30.20 -19.77
C MET A 15 -11.00 -28.76 -19.72
N ALA A 16 -11.63 -27.94 -18.89
CA ALA A 16 -11.09 -26.64 -18.52
C ALA A 16 -9.75 -26.92 -17.84
N THR A 17 -8.64 -26.67 -18.54
CA THR A 17 -7.33 -26.58 -17.90
C THR A 17 -7.43 -25.48 -16.86
N ALA A 18 -7.32 -25.84 -15.58
CA ALA A 18 -7.24 -24.88 -14.50
C ALA A 18 -6.03 -23.99 -14.75
N VAL A 19 -6.27 -22.77 -15.23
CA VAL A 19 -5.23 -21.76 -15.36
C VAL A 19 -4.84 -21.38 -13.94
N SER A 20 -3.56 -21.53 -13.61
CA SER A 20 -3.03 -21.11 -12.31
C SER A 20 -3.34 -19.65 -12.07
N ARG A 21 -3.96 -19.33 -10.93
CA ARG A 21 -4.29 -17.98 -10.50
C ARG A 21 -3.06 -17.33 -9.89
N VAL A 22 -2.93 -16.01 -10.02
CA VAL A 22 -1.81 -15.26 -9.40
C VAL A 22 -1.82 -15.45 -7.87
N GLY A 23 -2.99 -15.62 -7.27
CA GLY A 23 -3.20 -15.88 -5.84
C GLY A 23 -2.84 -17.27 -5.34
N ASP A 24 -2.51 -18.23 -6.21
CA ASP A 24 -2.21 -19.60 -5.78
C ASP A 24 -0.89 -19.67 -4.97
N LYS A 25 -0.07 -18.62 -5.03
CA LYS A 25 1.17 -18.48 -4.26
C LYS A 25 1.00 -17.54 -3.06
N LYS A 26 1.28 -18.06 -1.87
CA LYS A 26 1.39 -17.24 -0.65
C LYS A 26 2.78 -16.62 -0.57
N VAL A 27 2.88 -15.36 -0.99
CA VAL A 27 4.11 -14.56 -0.89
C VAL A 27 3.91 -13.49 0.17
N ALA A 28 4.78 -13.47 1.18
CA ALA A 28 4.71 -12.47 2.25
C ALA A 28 4.95 -11.06 1.70
N MET A 29 4.30 -10.05 2.29
CA MET A 29 4.46 -8.64 1.93
C MET A 29 5.84 -8.10 2.28
N SER A 30 6.43 -8.61 3.37
CA SER A 30 7.75 -8.25 3.85
C SER A 30 8.34 -9.45 4.61
N PRO A 31 9.68 -9.62 4.63
CA PRO A 31 10.34 -10.58 5.52
C PRO A 31 9.97 -10.38 7.01
N LEU A 32 9.58 -9.16 7.40
CA LEU A 32 9.20 -8.81 8.77
C LEU A 32 7.73 -9.14 9.10
N GLU A 33 6.92 -9.38 8.08
CA GLU A 33 5.48 -9.60 8.18
C GLU A 33 5.11 -10.95 7.52
N PRO A 34 5.67 -12.10 7.98
CA PRO A 34 5.61 -13.37 7.25
C PRO A 34 4.18 -13.94 7.12
N ASN A 35 3.26 -13.47 7.95
CA ASN A 35 1.86 -13.90 7.96
C ASN A 35 0.94 -12.96 7.16
N ASN A 36 1.46 -11.88 6.59
CA ASN A 36 0.73 -10.95 5.74
C ASN A 36 1.15 -11.19 4.30
N TYR A 37 0.21 -11.62 3.45
CA TYR A 37 0.49 -12.00 2.07
C TYR A 37 0.06 -10.93 1.09
N ILE A 38 0.82 -10.79 0.01
CA ILE A 38 0.46 -9.90 -1.11
C ILE A 38 -0.83 -10.42 -1.76
N LYS A 39 -1.82 -9.52 -1.91
CA LYS A 39 -3.17 -9.87 -2.36
C LYS A 39 -3.40 -9.59 -3.85
N TYR A 40 -2.47 -10.00 -4.71
CA TYR A 40 -2.62 -9.77 -6.16
C TYR A 40 -3.90 -10.38 -6.74
N GLN A 41 -4.36 -11.51 -6.20
CA GLN A 41 -5.63 -12.08 -6.66
C GLN A 41 -6.82 -11.21 -6.29
N CYS A 42 -6.81 -10.56 -5.12
CA CYS A 42 -7.88 -9.63 -4.76
C CYS A 42 -7.88 -8.43 -5.71
N ILE A 43 -6.70 -7.90 -6.04
CA ILE A 43 -6.55 -6.79 -6.99
C ILE A 43 -7.04 -7.23 -8.38
N GLU A 44 -6.60 -8.40 -8.84
CA GLU A 44 -7.01 -8.97 -10.13
C GLU A 44 -8.50 -9.27 -10.15
N ASP A 45 -9.09 -9.87 -9.12
CA ASP A 45 -10.52 -10.14 -9.02
C ASP A 45 -11.31 -8.83 -9.02
N THR A 46 -10.89 -7.84 -8.23
CA THR A 46 -11.47 -6.49 -8.26
C THR A 46 -11.35 -5.86 -9.64
N LEU A 47 -10.30 -6.13 -10.41
CA LEU A 47 -10.15 -5.63 -11.77
C LEU A 47 -10.83 -6.52 -12.82
N THR A 48 -11.08 -7.81 -12.56
CA THR A 48 -11.47 -8.85 -13.54
C THR A 48 -12.94 -9.25 -13.43
N ILE A 49 -13.43 -9.49 -12.19
CA ILE A 49 -14.88 -9.47 -11.91
C ILE A 49 -15.47 -8.16 -12.40
N ASN A 50 -14.65 -7.10 -12.37
CA ASN A 50 -14.97 -5.82 -12.94
C ASN A 50 -14.24 -5.49 -14.26
N THR A 51 -13.59 -6.41 -14.99
CA THR A 51 -13.25 -6.03 -16.39
C THR A 51 -14.52 -6.00 -17.22
N ASP A 52 -15.47 -6.89 -16.91
CA ASP A 52 -16.82 -6.84 -17.46
C ASP A 52 -17.74 -5.86 -16.73
N ALA A 53 -17.37 -5.32 -15.56
CA ALA A 53 -18.17 -4.34 -14.82
C ALA A 53 -17.52 -2.95 -14.71
N LEU A 54 -16.31 -2.77 -14.20
CA LEU A 54 -15.54 -1.50 -14.25
C LEU A 54 -15.06 -1.13 -15.64
N THR A 55 -14.46 -2.03 -16.44
CA THR A 55 -14.09 -1.67 -17.82
C THR A 55 -15.33 -1.53 -18.70
N CYS A 56 -16.44 -2.24 -18.45
CA CYS A 56 -17.71 -1.93 -19.11
C CYS A 56 -18.38 -0.64 -18.61
N ARG A 57 -18.31 -0.32 -17.29
CA ARG A 57 -18.85 0.92 -16.71
C ARG A 57 -18.05 2.14 -17.15
N LEU A 58 -16.74 2.04 -17.23
CA LEU A 58 -15.83 3.13 -17.63
C LEU A 58 -15.57 3.14 -19.14
N ASN A 59 -15.76 2.01 -19.83
CA ASN A 59 -15.57 1.78 -21.26
C ASN A 59 -14.29 2.40 -21.85
N ARG A 60 -13.17 2.29 -21.12
CA ARG A 60 -11.88 2.85 -21.51
C ARG A 60 -10.70 2.12 -20.87
N PRO A 61 -9.49 2.20 -21.45
CA PRO A 61 -8.28 1.72 -20.82
C PRO A 61 -8.00 2.40 -19.46
N LEU A 62 -7.43 1.64 -18.54
CA LEU A 62 -6.98 2.11 -17.24
C LEU A 62 -5.47 2.33 -17.22
N THR A 63 -5.04 3.46 -16.64
CA THR A 63 -3.63 3.74 -16.33
C THR A 63 -3.12 2.87 -15.18
N LEU A 64 -1.80 2.82 -14.96
CA LEU A 64 -1.23 2.03 -13.86
C LEU A 64 -1.78 2.45 -12.49
N SER A 65 -1.81 3.76 -12.20
CA SER A 65 -2.34 4.29 -10.94
C SER A 65 -3.82 3.96 -10.76
N GLU A 66 -4.60 3.95 -11.84
CA GLU A 66 -6.01 3.56 -11.79
C GLU A 66 -6.19 2.07 -11.53
N LYS A 67 -5.40 1.20 -12.16
CA LYS A 67 -5.46 -0.24 -11.88
C LYS A 67 -5.17 -0.53 -10.42
N ILE A 68 -4.16 0.13 -9.85
CA ILE A 68 -3.80 -0.05 -8.45
C ILE A 68 -4.91 0.53 -7.55
N LEU A 69 -5.28 1.80 -7.70
CA LEU A 69 -6.30 2.41 -6.84
C LEU A 69 -7.65 1.70 -6.94
N TYR A 70 -8.14 1.41 -8.16
CA TYR A 70 -9.44 0.77 -8.33
C TYR A 70 -9.42 -0.69 -7.89
N GLY A 71 -8.27 -1.36 -7.98
CA GLY A 71 -8.04 -2.69 -7.41
C GLY A 71 -8.16 -2.76 -5.88
N HIS A 72 -8.03 -1.63 -5.19
CA HIS A 72 -8.11 -1.50 -3.73
C HIS A 72 -9.41 -0.84 -3.25
N LEU A 73 -10.43 -0.75 -4.10
CA LEU A 73 -11.74 -0.25 -3.68
C LEU A 73 -12.41 -1.22 -2.71
N GLU A 74 -13.06 -0.66 -1.69
CA GLU A 74 -13.86 -1.44 -0.74
C GLU A 74 -15.09 -2.08 -1.40
N ASP A 75 -15.81 -1.28 -2.20
CA ASP A 75 -16.98 -1.72 -2.96
C ASP A 75 -16.84 -1.32 -4.42
N PRO A 76 -16.05 -2.07 -5.21
CA PRO A 76 -15.79 -1.72 -6.60
C PRO A 76 -17.05 -1.77 -7.48
N ALA A 77 -18.07 -2.55 -7.09
CA ALA A 77 -19.30 -2.69 -7.86
C ALA A 77 -20.15 -1.42 -7.82
N ASN A 78 -20.24 -0.75 -6.66
CA ASN A 78 -21.09 0.42 -6.46
C ASN A 78 -20.34 1.76 -6.37
N GLN A 79 -19.01 1.75 -6.24
CA GLN A 79 -18.20 2.96 -6.14
C GLN A 79 -18.40 3.90 -7.33
N ASP A 80 -18.67 5.19 -7.08
CA ASP A 80 -18.61 6.24 -8.11
C ASP A 80 -17.14 6.61 -8.42
N ILE A 81 -16.80 6.63 -9.71
CA ILE A 81 -15.44 6.83 -10.21
C ILE A 81 -15.45 7.94 -11.26
N THR A 82 -15.28 9.17 -10.77
CA THR A 82 -15.16 10.36 -11.62
C THR A 82 -13.92 11.15 -11.22
N ARG A 83 -12.91 11.15 -12.11
CA ARG A 83 -11.63 11.82 -11.87
C ARG A 83 -11.83 13.29 -11.51
N GLY A 84 -11.23 13.71 -10.40
CA GLY A 84 -11.28 15.07 -9.86
C GLY A 84 -12.61 15.42 -9.17
N VAL A 85 -13.54 14.48 -9.03
CA VAL A 85 -14.89 14.73 -8.49
C VAL A 85 -15.23 13.77 -7.36
N SER A 86 -15.26 12.46 -7.61
CA SER A 86 -15.73 11.48 -6.62
C SER A 86 -14.68 11.21 -5.53
N TYR A 87 -15.13 10.70 -4.38
CA TYR A 87 -14.26 10.20 -3.32
C TYR A 87 -14.26 8.68 -3.34
N LEU A 88 -13.07 8.11 -3.53
CA LEU A 88 -12.83 6.66 -3.56
C LEU A 88 -12.70 6.16 -2.12
N LYS A 89 -13.38 5.07 -1.80
CA LYS A 89 -13.22 4.37 -0.52
C LYS A 89 -12.25 3.20 -0.71
N LEU A 90 -11.08 3.32 -0.10
CA LEU A 90 -9.93 2.45 -0.37
C LEU A 90 -9.53 1.64 0.86
N ARG A 91 -8.91 0.48 0.60
CA ARG A 91 -8.24 -0.36 1.59
C ARG A 91 -6.73 -0.38 1.34
N PRO A 92 -5.95 0.51 1.98
CA PRO A 92 -4.49 0.44 1.92
C PRO A 92 -3.98 -0.92 2.44
N ASP A 93 -2.95 -1.45 1.82
CA ASP A 93 -2.28 -2.67 2.25
C ASP A 93 -1.46 -2.45 3.52
N ARG A 94 -0.89 -1.25 3.70
CA ARG A 94 -0.06 -0.92 4.85
C ARG A 94 -0.09 0.57 5.20
N VAL A 95 0.34 0.85 6.43
CA VAL A 95 0.53 2.20 6.99
C VAL A 95 1.99 2.39 7.41
N ALA A 96 2.55 3.58 7.17
CA ALA A 96 3.89 3.93 7.65
C ALA A 96 3.90 5.31 8.31
N CYS A 97 4.42 5.41 9.53
CA CYS A 97 4.52 6.66 10.26
C CYS A 97 5.98 6.93 10.65
N HIS A 98 6.35 8.19 10.79
CA HIS A 98 7.64 8.58 11.37
C HIS A 98 7.42 9.21 12.75
N ASP A 99 8.43 9.17 13.61
CA ASP A 99 8.36 9.55 15.03
C ASP A 99 7.76 10.95 15.30
N ALA A 100 7.97 11.93 14.41
CA ALA A 100 7.35 13.25 14.56
C ALA A 100 5.82 13.28 14.39
N THR A 101 5.25 12.41 13.54
CA THR A 101 3.79 12.35 13.29
C THR A 101 3.11 11.15 13.94
N ALA A 102 3.86 10.09 14.21
CA ALA A 102 3.39 8.86 14.85
C ALA A 102 2.88 9.08 16.27
N GLN A 103 3.46 10.03 17.02
CA GLN A 103 3.04 10.31 18.40
C GLN A 103 1.53 10.62 18.48
N MET A 104 1.06 11.57 17.66
CA MET A 104 -0.36 11.95 17.68
C MET A 104 -1.24 10.90 17.03
N ALA A 105 -0.79 10.25 15.94
CA ALA A 105 -1.54 9.18 15.30
C ALA A 105 -1.79 8.00 16.27
N LEU A 106 -0.76 7.60 17.02
CA LEU A 106 -0.89 6.50 17.96
C LEU A 106 -1.72 6.85 19.20
N LEU A 107 -1.66 8.09 19.70
CA LEU A 107 -2.58 8.53 20.75
C LEU A 107 -4.04 8.47 20.28
N GLN A 108 -4.33 8.93 19.07
CA GLN A 108 -5.67 8.84 18.48
C GLN A 108 -6.10 7.38 18.28
N PHE A 109 -5.20 6.50 17.81
CA PHE A 109 -5.48 5.08 17.67
C PHE A 109 -5.75 4.39 19.02
N MET A 110 -5.02 4.75 20.08
CA MET A 110 -5.26 4.27 21.44
C MET A 110 -6.67 4.63 21.92
N LEU A 111 -7.15 5.82 21.59
CA LEU A 111 -8.50 6.29 21.92
C LEU A 111 -9.59 5.59 21.10
N ALA A 112 -9.28 5.05 19.92
CA ALA A 112 -10.21 4.27 19.11
C ALA A 112 -10.57 2.92 19.77
N GLY A 113 -9.81 2.47 20.78
CA GLY A 113 -10.13 1.26 21.55
C GLY A 113 -9.91 -0.06 20.82
N MET A 114 -9.23 -0.02 19.67
CA MET A 114 -8.92 -1.22 18.88
C MET A 114 -7.83 -2.05 19.56
N PRO A 115 -7.92 -3.40 19.54
CA PRO A 115 -6.93 -4.26 20.20
C PRO A 115 -5.61 -4.36 19.42
N THR A 116 -5.64 -4.20 18.10
CA THR A 116 -4.49 -4.28 17.18
C THR A 116 -4.83 -3.56 15.88
N THR A 117 -3.83 -3.24 15.05
CA THR A 117 -4.05 -2.61 13.74
C THR A 117 -4.64 -3.60 12.71
N ALA A 118 -5.57 -3.13 11.88
CA ALA A 118 -6.23 -3.91 10.84
C ALA A 118 -5.35 -4.17 9.60
N ALA A 119 -4.41 -3.27 9.34
CA ALA A 119 -3.38 -3.40 8.31
C ALA A 119 -1.98 -3.36 8.95
N PRO A 120 -0.96 -4.01 8.35
CA PRO A 120 0.43 -3.83 8.77
C PRO A 120 0.80 -2.36 8.89
N ALA A 121 1.39 -2.00 10.03
CA ALA A 121 1.81 -0.64 10.32
C ALA A 121 3.25 -0.63 10.81
N THR A 122 3.99 0.44 10.48
CA THR A 122 5.37 0.64 10.96
C THR A 122 5.59 2.08 11.43
N VAL A 123 6.39 2.25 12.48
CA VAL A 123 6.86 3.54 12.99
C VAL A 123 8.39 3.63 12.82
N HIS A 124 8.88 4.77 12.36
CA HIS A 124 10.30 5.00 12.05
C HIS A 124 10.86 6.16 12.87
N GLY A 125 11.94 5.92 13.62
CA GLY A 125 12.60 6.93 14.45
C GLY A 125 13.66 7.75 13.72
N ASP A 126 13.27 8.65 12.82
CA ASP A 126 14.20 9.35 11.92
C ASP A 126 14.14 10.88 11.98
N HIS A 127 13.09 11.52 12.51
CA HIS A 127 12.96 12.98 12.47
C HIS A 127 13.50 13.71 13.70
N LEU A 128 13.69 13.02 14.82
CA LEU A 128 14.13 13.66 16.07
C LEU A 128 15.66 13.69 16.23
N ILE A 129 16.42 13.24 15.23
CA ILE A 129 17.89 13.20 15.26
C ILE A 129 18.46 14.50 14.70
N GLU A 130 18.86 15.41 15.59
CA GLU A 130 19.51 16.67 15.20
C GLU A 130 21.00 16.45 14.88
N ALA A 131 21.41 16.83 13.66
CA ALA A 131 22.80 16.85 13.24
C ALA A 131 23.56 18.00 13.92
N GLN A 132 24.64 17.69 14.63
CA GLN A 132 25.43 18.70 15.35
C GLN A 132 26.94 18.40 15.32
N VAL A 133 27.36 17.21 15.72
CA VAL A 133 28.79 16.85 15.85
C VAL A 133 29.19 15.75 14.89
N GLY A 134 28.28 14.84 14.56
CA GLY A 134 28.52 13.68 13.72
C GLY A 134 27.71 12.46 14.16
N GLY A 135 27.40 11.58 13.20
CA GLY A 135 26.34 10.57 13.32
C GLY A 135 26.30 9.78 14.64
N ALA A 136 27.42 9.20 15.08
CA ALA A 136 27.44 8.39 16.31
C ALA A 136 27.17 9.22 17.58
N LYS A 137 27.71 10.43 17.67
CA LYS A 137 27.52 11.31 18.83
C LYS A 137 26.12 11.91 18.83
N ASP A 138 25.62 12.29 17.66
CA ASP A 138 24.27 12.85 17.50
C ASP A 138 23.19 11.80 17.80
N LEU A 139 23.39 10.55 17.39
CA LEU A 139 22.50 9.44 17.72
C LEU A 139 22.52 9.11 19.22
N ALA A 140 23.68 9.06 19.87
CA ALA A 140 23.74 8.84 21.31
C ALA A 140 22.99 9.94 22.09
N ARG A 141 23.21 11.20 21.68
CA ARG A 141 22.53 12.37 22.25
C ARG A 141 21.03 12.34 22.04
N THR A 142 20.54 12.01 20.84
CA THR A 142 19.09 12.00 20.57
C THR A 142 18.37 10.90 21.35
N ILE A 143 18.97 9.73 21.52
CA ILE A 143 18.41 8.64 22.31
C ILE A 143 18.24 9.07 23.78
N GLU A 144 19.16 9.88 24.30
CA GLU A 144 19.06 10.42 25.65
C GLU A 144 17.97 11.50 25.75
N ILE A 145 18.00 12.51 24.86
CA ILE A 145 17.06 13.64 24.89
C ILE A 145 15.62 13.20 24.65
N ASN A 146 15.40 12.31 23.68
CA ASN A 146 14.07 11.89 23.23
C ASN A 146 13.67 10.51 23.80
N ARG A 147 14.28 10.09 24.91
CA ARG A 147 14.05 8.77 25.50
C ARG A 147 12.57 8.48 25.74
N GLU A 148 11.84 9.44 26.33
CA GLU A 148 10.41 9.30 26.63
C GLU A 148 9.58 9.03 25.38
N VAL A 149 9.85 9.77 24.29
CA VAL A 149 9.16 9.59 23.02
C VAL A 149 9.46 8.22 22.42
N TYR A 150 10.72 7.79 22.42
CA TYR A 150 11.09 6.49 21.87
C TYR A 150 10.56 5.33 22.70
N GLU A 151 10.51 5.45 24.03
CA GLU A 151 9.89 4.46 24.91
C GLU A 151 8.37 4.39 24.69
N PHE A 152 7.70 5.53 24.55
CA PHE A 152 6.29 5.58 24.19
C PHE A 152 6.02 4.89 22.84
N LEU A 153 6.75 5.26 21.78
CA LEU A 153 6.57 4.68 20.45
C LEU A 153 6.87 3.18 20.44
N ALA A 154 7.93 2.73 21.11
CA ALA A 154 8.29 1.32 21.17
C ALA A 154 7.23 0.48 21.91
N THR A 155 6.76 0.96 23.07
CA THR A 155 5.80 0.23 23.91
C THR A 155 4.40 0.19 23.29
N VAL A 156 3.95 1.30 22.73
CA VAL A 156 2.66 1.35 22.01
C VAL A 156 2.72 0.50 20.74
N SER A 157 3.83 0.56 20.00
CA SER A 157 3.98 -0.26 18.79
C SER A 157 3.92 -1.76 19.13
N ALA A 158 4.64 -2.18 20.17
CA ALA A 158 4.59 -3.56 20.64
C ALA A 158 3.17 -3.98 21.11
N LYS A 159 2.44 -3.10 21.79
CA LYS A 159 1.08 -3.37 22.28
C LYS A 159 0.08 -3.62 21.15
N TYR A 160 0.18 -2.86 20.05
CA TYR A 160 -0.79 -2.89 18.95
C TYR A 160 -0.30 -3.62 17.69
N GLY A 161 0.79 -4.38 17.78
CA GLY A 161 1.32 -5.17 16.66
C GLY A 161 1.94 -4.34 15.53
N ILE A 162 2.45 -3.14 15.84
CA ILE A 162 3.08 -2.22 14.90
C ILE A 162 4.59 -2.46 14.93
N GLY A 163 5.23 -2.51 13.75
CA GLY A 163 6.69 -2.60 13.68
C GLY A 163 7.35 -1.28 14.10
N PHE A 164 8.41 -1.33 14.91
CA PHE A 164 9.14 -0.13 15.32
C PHE A 164 10.60 -0.19 14.87
N TRP A 165 10.95 0.71 13.94
CA TRP A 165 12.31 0.95 13.50
C TRP A 165 12.95 1.99 14.41
N LYS A 166 13.91 1.53 15.23
CA LYS A 166 14.59 2.31 16.26
C LYS A 166 15.35 3.52 15.67
N PRO A 167 15.62 4.56 16.48
CA PRO A 167 16.48 5.65 16.04
C PRO A 167 17.82 5.17 15.52
N GLY A 168 18.23 5.70 14.37
CA GLY A 168 19.43 5.31 13.65
C GLY A 168 19.25 4.14 12.66
N SER A 169 18.04 3.58 12.51
CA SER A 169 17.76 2.52 11.51
C SER A 169 17.84 3.03 10.07
N GLY A 170 17.52 4.31 9.84
CA GLY A 170 17.46 4.92 8.53
C GLY A 170 16.22 5.79 8.36
N ILE A 171 16.16 6.52 7.23
CA ILE A 171 15.02 7.36 6.86
C ILE A 171 13.85 6.47 6.42
N ILE A 172 12.63 6.80 6.87
CA ILE A 172 11.40 6.03 6.63
C ILE A 172 11.26 5.55 5.17
N HIS A 173 11.44 6.44 4.19
CA HIS A 173 11.22 6.13 2.78
C HIS A 173 12.26 5.20 2.20
N GLN A 174 13.49 5.24 2.72
CA GLN A 174 14.56 4.33 2.32
C GLN A 174 14.26 2.93 2.86
N ILE A 175 13.92 2.83 4.15
CA ILE A 175 13.55 1.57 4.78
C ILE A 175 12.33 0.96 4.06
N ILE A 176 11.29 1.75 3.79
CA ILE A 176 10.11 1.27 3.06
C ILE A 176 10.49 0.73 1.68
N LEU A 177 11.34 1.44 0.93
CA LEU A 177 11.76 0.99 -0.40
C LEU A 177 12.55 -0.34 -0.33
N GLU A 178 13.36 -0.53 0.72
CA GLU A 178 14.18 -1.73 0.88
C GLU A 178 13.42 -2.93 1.43
N SER A 179 12.40 -2.73 2.28
CA SER A 179 11.80 -3.82 3.06
C SER A 179 10.31 -4.07 2.84
N CYS A 180 9.58 -3.10 2.27
CA CYS A 180 8.11 -3.07 2.35
C CYS A 180 7.40 -2.69 1.06
N ALA A 181 8.03 -1.95 0.15
CA ALA A 181 7.43 -1.53 -1.10
C ALA A 181 7.47 -2.68 -2.12
N PHE A 182 6.34 -2.91 -2.80
CA PHE A 182 6.23 -3.90 -3.85
C PHE A 182 5.31 -3.38 -4.98
N PRO A 183 5.50 -3.85 -6.22
CA PRO A 183 4.67 -3.41 -7.35
C PRO A 183 3.19 -3.67 -7.09
N GLY A 184 2.33 -2.71 -7.41
CA GLY A 184 0.88 -2.89 -7.33
C GLY A 184 0.27 -2.76 -5.94
N GLY A 185 1.06 -2.59 -4.87
CA GLY A 185 0.52 -2.32 -3.54
C GLY A 185 -0.02 -0.89 -3.38
N LEU A 186 -0.84 -0.69 -2.35
CA LEU A 186 -1.33 0.62 -1.89
C LEU A 186 -0.86 0.91 -0.47
N MET A 187 -0.14 2.01 -0.26
CA MET A 187 0.29 2.46 1.07
C MET A 187 -0.18 3.89 1.34
N ILE A 188 -0.48 4.17 2.61
CA ILE A 188 -0.52 5.53 3.11
C ILE A 188 0.59 5.74 4.13
N GLY A 189 1.21 6.92 4.13
CA GLY A 189 2.22 7.28 5.11
C GLY A 189 1.98 8.66 5.68
N THR A 190 2.23 8.85 6.98
CA THR A 190 2.08 10.16 7.63
C THR A 190 3.23 11.13 7.29
N ASP A 191 3.74 11.07 6.06
CA ASP A 191 4.78 11.95 5.52
C ASP A 191 4.52 12.29 4.05
N SER A 192 4.86 13.51 3.66
CA SER A 192 4.63 14.02 2.29
C SER A 192 5.44 13.30 1.20
N HIS A 193 6.58 12.68 1.52
CA HIS A 193 7.45 11.98 0.59
C HIS A 193 7.14 10.48 0.48
N ALA A 194 6.05 10.01 1.10
CA ALA A 194 5.54 8.65 0.89
C ALA A 194 5.46 8.21 -0.59
N PRO A 195 5.20 9.10 -1.59
CA PRO A 195 5.29 8.76 -3.01
C PRO A 195 6.64 8.18 -3.48
N ASN A 196 7.72 8.22 -2.69
CA ASN A 196 9.00 7.56 -2.98
C ASN A 196 8.83 6.07 -3.32
N ALA A 197 7.88 5.37 -2.68
CA ALA A 197 7.57 3.97 -2.96
C ALA A 197 7.05 3.74 -4.40
N GLY A 198 6.61 4.79 -5.09
CA GLY A 198 6.28 4.78 -6.52
C GLY A 198 7.43 4.35 -7.41
N GLY A 199 8.69 4.52 -6.96
CA GLY A 199 9.87 4.00 -7.64
C GLY A 199 9.88 2.47 -7.81
N LEU A 200 9.16 1.74 -6.96
CA LEU A 200 8.94 0.29 -7.05
C LEU A 200 7.54 -0.10 -7.57
N GLY A 201 6.82 0.84 -8.20
CA GLY A 201 5.51 0.56 -8.81
C GLY A 201 4.37 0.41 -7.80
N MET A 202 4.56 0.84 -6.55
CA MET A 202 3.53 0.95 -5.53
C MET A 202 2.79 2.29 -5.67
N VAL A 203 1.49 2.35 -5.36
CA VAL A 203 0.84 3.66 -5.13
C VAL A 203 0.97 3.99 -3.65
N ALA A 204 1.61 5.12 -3.35
CA ALA A 204 1.78 5.58 -1.97
C ALA A 204 1.39 7.06 -1.84
N CYS A 205 0.60 7.37 -0.81
CA CYS A 205 0.10 8.72 -0.56
C CYS A 205 0.50 9.22 0.82
N GLY A 206 0.97 10.47 0.87
CA GLY A 206 1.16 11.19 2.13
C GLY A 206 -0.19 11.61 2.71
N VAL A 207 -0.40 11.36 3.99
CA VAL A 207 -1.67 11.62 4.69
C VAL A 207 -1.45 12.23 6.09
N GLY A 208 -2.53 12.67 6.73
CA GLY A 208 -2.48 13.09 8.13
C GLY A 208 -2.51 11.90 9.10
N GLY A 209 -2.25 12.15 10.38
CA GLY A 209 -2.34 11.13 11.43
C GLY A 209 -3.73 10.48 11.52
N ALA A 210 -4.80 11.26 11.36
CA ALA A 210 -6.17 10.75 11.42
C ALA A 210 -6.49 9.75 10.31
N ASP A 211 -6.06 10.01 9.07
CA ASP A 211 -6.24 9.06 7.96
C ASP A 211 -5.48 7.75 8.21
N ALA A 212 -4.29 7.84 8.80
CA ALA A 212 -3.54 6.65 9.22
C ALA A 212 -4.29 5.87 10.30
N VAL A 213 -4.93 6.56 11.25
CA VAL A 213 -5.80 5.92 12.26
C VAL A 213 -6.98 5.22 11.62
N ASP A 214 -7.64 5.82 10.64
CA ASP A 214 -8.76 5.18 9.93
C ASP A 214 -8.32 3.85 9.30
N ALA A 215 -7.22 3.84 8.55
CA ALA A 215 -6.71 2.60 7.96
C ALA A 215 -6.28 1.58 9.03
N MET A 216 -5.61 2.01 10.10
CA MET A 216 -5.23 1.15 11.22
C MET A 216 -6.45 0.59 11.98
N ALA A 217 -7.56 1.34 12.05
CA ALA A 217 -8.81 0.93 12.69
C ALA A 217 -9.70 0.09 11.77
N GLY A 218 -9.31 -0.11 10.50
CA GLY A 218 -10.12 -0.84 9.54
C GLY A 218 -11.32 -0.04 9.03
N VAL A 219 -11.24 1.30 9.03
CA VAL A 219 -12.15 2.20 8.33
C VAL A 219 -11.63 2.41 6.90
N PRO A 220 -12.49 2.41 5.86
CA PRO A 220 -12.06 2.72 4.51
C PRO A 220 -11.46 4.13 4.43
N TRP A 221 -10.30 4.27 3.81
CA TRP A 221 -9.66 5.56 3.59
C TRP A 221 -10.28 6.27 2.38
N GLU A 222 -10.68 7.53 2.55
CA GLU A 222 -11.28 8.31 1.46
C GLU A 222 -10.23 9.13 0.70
N LEU A 223 -10.17 8.94 -0.61
CA LEU A 223 -9.29 9.69 -1.51
C LEU A 223 -10.09 10.32 -2.64
N LYS A 224 -10.00 11.64 -2.81
CA LYS A 224 -10.55 12.29 -4.01
C LYS A 224 -9.94 11.67 -5.26
N CYS A 225 -10.77 11.11 -6.14
CA CYS A 225 -10.37 10.36 -7.31
C CYS A 225 -9.38 11.19 -8.14
N PRO A 226 -8.11 10.77 -8.30
CA PRO A 226 -7.10 11.64 -8.87
C PRO A 226 -7.25 11.81 -10.38
N LYS A 227 -6.84 12.98 -10.88
CA LYS A 227 -6.47 13.13 -12.29
C LYS A 227 -5.09 12.50 -12.51
N VAL A 228 -4.77 12.15 -13.75
CA VAL A 228 -3.49 11.50 -14.09
C VAL A 228 -2.72 12.40 -15.05
N ILE A 229 -1.47 12.70 -14.71
CA ILE A 229 -0.50 13.38 -15.57
C ILE A 229 0.46 12.33 -16.11
N GLY A 230 0.56 12.22 -17.44
CA GLY A 230 1.51 11.33 -18.09
C GLY A 230 2.81 12.06 -18.42
N VAL A 231 3.93 11.59 -17.86
CA VAL A 231 5.27 12.06 -18.23
C VAL A 231 5.91 11.01 -19.13
N ASN A 232 6.07 11.32 -20.41
CA ASN A 232 6.71 10.43 -21.37
C ASN A 232 8.22 10.73 -21.47
N LEU A 233 9.03 9.93 -20.79
CA LEU A 233 10.49 10.04 -20.86
C LEU A 233 11.00 9.31 -22.10
N THR A 234 11.76 10.01 -22.94
CA THR A 234 12.38 9.45 -24.15
C THR A 234 13.89 9.67 -24.14
N GLY A 235 14.63 8.88 -24.91
CA GLY A 235 16.10 8.93 -24.95
C GLY A 235 16.76 8.16 -23.80
N LYS A 236 17.98 8.57 -23.44
CA LYS A 236 18.78 7.96 -22.36
C LYS A 236 19.50 9.07 -21.58
N ILE A 237 19.62 8.88 -20.27
CA ILE A 237 20.46 9.73 -19.41
C ILE A 237 21.93 9.60 -19.86
N GLY A 238 22.70 10.70 -19.82
CA GLY A 238 24.11 10.71 -20.21
C GLY A 238 24.90 11.85 -19.58
N GLY A 239 26.24 11.69 -19.54
CA GLY A 239 27.16 12.67 -18.95
C GLY A 239 26.91 12.85 -17.46
N TRP A 240 26.74 14.11 -17.04
CA TRP A 240 26.50 14.51 -15.65
C TRP A 240 25.01 14.50 -15.24
N THR A 241 24.10 14.20 -16.17
CA THR A 241 22.66 14.16 -15.90
C THR A 241 22.32 13.01 -14.95
N THR A 242 21.45 13.26 -13.96
CA THR A 242 21.02 12.24 -13.00
C THR A 242 19.49 12.33 -12.74
N PRO A 243 18.84 11.27 -12.23
CA PRO A 243 17.42 11.32 -11.84
C PRO A 243 17.09 12.25 -10.66
N LYS A 244 18.12 12.66 -9.91
CA LYS A 244 18.20 13.10 -8.51
C LYS A 244 16.90 13.17 -7.68
N GLY A 245 16.80 12.26 -6.70
CA GLY A 245 16.23 12.51 -5.37
C GLY A 245 17.31 12.93 -4.38
#